data_AF-A0A399SR52-F1
#
_entry.id   AF-A0A399SR52-F1
#
_cell.length_a   1.000
_cell.length_b   1.000
_cell.length_c   1.000
_cell.angle_alpha   90.00
_cell.angle_beta   90.00
_cell.angle_gamma   90.00
#
_symmetry.space_group_name_H-M   'P 1'
#
loop_
_entity.id
_entity.type
_entity.pdbx_description
1 polymer ?
#
loop_
_entity_poly.entity_id
_entity_poly.type
_entity_poly.pdbx_seq_one_letter_code
_entity_poly.pdbx_strand_id
1 'polypeptide(L)' 'MTDAMPAELRAHLADWRLDPDGPVLRTASSVIAPVRRDGARLVLKVPLVEEERRGGRLMAAWAGRGAAPVLASDADGT' A
#
# COMPACT_ATOMS: atom_id res chain seq x y z
N MET A 1 -2.39 13.57 20.04
CA MET A 1 -1.38 13.93 19.03
C MET A 1 -1.86 13.38 17.71
N THR A 2 -2.22 14.23 16.76
CA THR A 2 -2.47 13.79 15.38
C THR A 2 -1.15 13.25 14.86
N ASP A 3 -1.02 11.92 14.73
CA ASP A 3 0.05 11.39 13.90
C ASP A 3 -0.26 11.87 12.49
N ALA A 4 0.52 12.83 12.00
CA ALA A 4 0.27 13.43 10.71
C ALA A 4 0.47 12.34 9.65
N MET A 5 -0.57 12.05 8.88
CA MET A 5 -0.52 11.02 7.84
C MET A 5 0.72 11.24 6.94
N PRO A 6 1.62 10.23 6.84
CA PRO A 6 2.82 10.31 6.01
C PRO A 6 2.49 10.79 4.60
N ALA A 7 3.33 11.67 4.05
CA ALA A 7 3.11 12.23 2.73
C ALA A 7 3.06 11.13 1.66
N GLU A 8 3.82 10.06 1.87
CA GLU A 8 3.88 8.87 1.03
C GLU A 8 2.53 8.17 0.89
N LEU A 9 1.65 8.25 1.90
CA LEU A 9 0.32 7.61 1.83
C LEU A 9 -0.75 8.52 1.23
N ARG A 10 -0.62 9.84 1.40
CA ARG A 10 -1.71 10.80 1.13
C ARG A 10 -2.20 10.77 -0.32
N ALA A 11 -1.29 10.67 -1.29
CA ALA A 11 -1.65 10.60 -2.70
C ALA A 11 -2.48 9.33 -2.99
N HIS A 12 -1.96 8.16 -2.62
CA HIS A 12 -2.63 6.88 -2.89
C HIS A 12 -3.97 6.72 -2.16
N LEU A 13 -4.10 7.27 -0.95
CA LEU A 13 -5.38 7.24 -0.24
C LEU A 13 -6.46 8.01 -0.99
N ALA A 14 -6.12 9.17 -1.56
CA ALA A 14 -7.04 9.95 -2.37
C ALA A 14 -7.32 9.26 -3.71
N ASP A 15 -6.28 8.87 -4.44
CA ASP A 15 -6.38 8.28 -5.78
C ASP A 15 -7.20 6.99 -5.79
N TRP A 16 -7.08 6.18 -4.73
CA TRP A 16 -7.77 4.89 -4.62
C TRP A 16 -8.99 4.92 -3.70
N ARG A 17 -9.38 6.10 -3.21
CA ARG A 17 -10.54 6.32 -2.31
C ARG A 17 -10.51 5.38 -1.10
N LEU A 18 -9.38 5.38 -0.40
CA LEU A 18 -9.12 4.53 0.75
C LEU A 18 -9.31 5.29 2.07
N ASP A 19 -9.98 4.66 3.02
CA ASP A 19 -10.13 5.18 4.38
C ASP A 19 -9.08 4.55 5.31
N PRO A 20 -8.29 5.31 6.08
CA PRO A 20 -7.37 4.75 7.07
C PRO A 20 -8.11 3.91 8.13
N ASP A 21 -7.59 2.73 8.47
CA ASP A 21 -8.23 1.75 9.36
C ASP A 21 -7.27 1.26 10.48
N GLY A 22 -6.43 2.16 10.99
CA GLY A 22 -5.52 1.86 12.10
C GLY A 22 -4.17 2.55 12.01
N PRO A 23 -3.22 2.16 12.88
CA PRO A 23 -1.90 2.79 12.93
C PRO A 23 -1.08 2.46 11.69
N VAL A 24 -0.29 3.45 11.25
CA VAL A 24 0.69 3.28 10.18
C VAL A 24 1.96 2.63 10.73
N LEU A 25 2.51 1.68 9.99
CA LEU A 25 3.80 1.06 10.25
C LEU A 25 4.83 1.56 9.24
N ARG A 26 5.86 2.27 9.71
CA ARG A 26 7.03 2.62 8.91
C ARG A 26 8.15 1.62 9.17
N THR A 27 8.71 1.05 8.12
CA THR A 27 9.91 0.21 8.16
C THR A 27 11.07 0.92 7.46
N ALA A 28 12.25 0.27 7.43
CA ALA A 28 13.37 0.78 6.64
C ALA A 28 13.08 0.78 5.12
N SER A 29 12.16 -0.07 4.64
CA SER A 29 11.93 -0.30 3.21
C SER A 29 10.53 0.12 2.72
N SER A 30 9.58 0.40 3.61
CA SER A 30 8.18 0.67 3.24
C SER A 30 7.43 1.50 4.28
N VAL A 31 6.32 2.11 3.85
CA VAL A 31 5.24 2.59 4.72
C VAL A 31 4.03 1.69 4.49
N ILE A 32 3.47 1.12 5.55
CA ILE A 32 2.37 0.15 5.49
C ILE A 32 1.22 0.69 6.33
N ALA A 33 0.01 0.71 5.77
CA ALA A 33 -1.19 1.18 6.46
C ALA A 33 -2.35 0.20 6.28
N PRO A 34 -3.06 -0.18 7.37
CA PRO A 34 -4.38 -0.78 7.25
C PRO A 34 -5.35 0.27 6.70
N VAL A 35 -6.14 -0.11 5.70
CA VAL A 35 -7.11 0.78 5.05
C VAL A 35 -8.41 0.03 4.75
N ARG A 36 -9.47 0.79 4.44
CA ARG A 36 -10.76 0.27 3.98
C ARG A 36 -11.12 0.83 2.62
N ARG A 37 -11.85 0.02 1.85
CA ARG A 37 -12.53 0.43 0.62
C ARG A 37 -13.80 -0.38 0.46
N ASP A 38 -14.94 0.28 0.27
CA ASP A 38 -16.24 -0.37 0.05
C ASP A 38 -16.57 -1.47 1.09
N GLY A 39 -16.21 -1.21 2.36
CA GLY A 39 -16.42 -2.14 3.48
C GLY A 39 -15.37 -3.24 3.65
N ALA A 40 -14.50 -3.47 2.66
CA ALA A 40 -13.41 -4.43 2.74
C ALA A 40 -12.21 -3.87 3.52
N ARG A 41 -11.53 -4.71 4.31
CA ARG A 41 -10.25 -4.37 4.96
C ARG A 41 -9.09 -4.76 4.05
N LEU A 42 -8.18 -3.82 3.81
CA LEU A 42 -7.05 -3.92 2.90
C LEU A 42 -5.77 -3.44 3.60
N VAL A 43 -4.63 -3.63 2.92
CA VAL A 43 -3.35 -3.06 3.31
C VAL A 43 -2.83 -2.24 2.14
N LEU A 44 -2.52 -0.97 2.39
CA LEU A 44 -1.76 -0.11 1.48
C LEU A 44 -0.27 -0.24 1.85
N LYS A 45 0.58 -0.57 0.88
CA LYS A 45 2.03 -0.68 1.06
C LYS A 45 2.73 0.25 0.08
N VAL A 46 3.39 1.28 0.58
CA VAL A 46 4.18 2.22 -0.22
C VAL A 46 5.67 1.86 -0.10
N PRO A 47 6.30 1.31 -1.16
CA PRO A 47 7.71 0.95 -1.14
C PRO A 47 8.62 2.17 -1.17
N LEU A 48 9.62 2.21 -0.28
CA LEU A 48 10.61 3.28 -0.19
C LEU A 48 11.91 2.95 -0.94
N VAL A 49 12.17 1.66 -1.18
CA VAL A 49 13.39 1.16 -1.86
C VAL A 49 13.02 0.38 -3.12
N GLU A 50 13.95 0.33 -4.07
CA GLU A 50 13.68 -0.28 -5.38
C GLU A 50 13.41 -1.79 -5.32
N GLU A 51 14.01 -2.50 -4.37
CA GLU A 51 13.75 -3.94 -4.20
C GLU A 51 12.28 -4.23 -3.88
N GLU A 52 11.66 -3.40 -3.02
CA GLU A 52 10.24 -3.54 -2.68
C GLU A 52 9.33 -3.18 -3.85
N ARG A 53 9.71 -2.19 -4.67
CA ARG A 53 9.00 -1.84 -5.92
C ARG A 53 9.00 -3.00 -6.90
N ARG A 54 10.16 -3.64 -7.12
CA ARG A 54 10.28 -4.85 -7.94
C ARG A 54 9.39 -5.97 -7.41
N GLY A 55 9.40 -6.19 -6.09
CA GLY A 55 8.54 -7.17 -5.43
C GLY A 55 7.05 -6.88 -5.65
N GLY A 56 6.61 -5.63 -5.51
CA GLY A 56 5.23 -5.20 -5.76
C GLY A 56 4.78 -5.50 -7.19
N ARG A 57 5.60 -5.13 -8.19
CA ARG A 57 5.33 -5.44 -9.61
C ARG A 57 5.25 -6.94 -9.88
N LEU A 58 6.10 -7.75 -9.24
CA LEU A 58 6.05 -9.20 -9.36
C LEU A 58 4.77 -9.79 -8.75
N MET A 59 4.37 -9.32 -7.56
CA MET A 59 3.11 -9.73 -6.92
C MET A 59 1.90 -9.40 -7.79
N ALA A 60 1.87 -8.21 -8.40
CA ALA A 60 0.83 -7.81 -9.34
C ALA A 60 0.80 -8.74 -10.57
N ALA A 61 1.95 -9.08 -11.15
CA ALA A 61 2.06 -10.00 -12.28
C ALA A 61 1.62 -11.44 -11.95
N TRP A 62 1.80 -11.88 -10.70
CA TRP A 62 1.33 -13.19 -10.25
C TRP A 62 -0.18 -13.27 -10.07
N ALA A 63 -0.86 -12.13 -9.89
CA ALA A 63 -2.32 -12.03 -9.79
C ALA A 63 -2.90 -13.00 -8.74
N GLY A 64 -2.29 -13.05 -7.55
CA GLY A 64 -2.72 -13.91 -6.45
C GLY A 64 -2.30 -15.38 -6.56
N ARG A 65 -1.59 -15.78 -7.62
CA ARG A 65 -1.06 -17.16 -7.76
C ARG A 65 0.19 -17.33 -6.91
N GLY A 66 0.03 -17.86 -5.71
CA GLY A 66 1.14 -18.08 -4.77
C GLY A 66 1.62 -16.80 -4.06
N ALA A 67 0.87 -15.70 -4.17
CA ALA A 67 1.12 -14.44 -3.47
C ALA A 67 -0.20 -13.83 -2.99
N ALA A 68 -0.12 -12.84 -2.09
CA ALA A 68 -1.31 -12.06 -1.73
C ALA A 68 -1.85 -11.33 -2.97
N PRO A 69 -3.19 -11.30 -3.18
CA PRO A 69 -3.77 -10.63 -4.34
C PRO A 69 -3.56 -9.12 -4.25
N VAL A 70 -3.05 -8.53 -5.33
CA VAL A 70 -2.92 -7.07 -5.50
C VAL A 70 -4.19 -6.56 -6.16
N LEU A 71 -4.94 -5.68 -5.48
CA LEU A 71 -6.22 -5.17 -5.97
C LEU A 71 -6.11 -3.93 -6.85
N ALA A 72 -5.03 -3.17 -6.68
CA ALA A 72 -4.66 -2.01 -7.47
C ALA A 72 -3.16 -1.81 -7.32
N SER A 73 -2.50 -1.32 -8.35
CA SER A 73 -1.11 -0.89 -8.28
C SER A 73 -0.83 0.20 -9.31
N ASP A 74 0.10 1.10 -8.99
CA ASP A 74 0.62 2.08 -9.95
C ASP A 74 1.75 1.49 -10.82
N ALA A 75 2.31 2.29 -11.72
CA ALA A 75 3.41 1.85 -12.59
C ALA A 75 4.72 1.60 -11.82
N ASP A 76 4.89 2.25 -10.67
CA ASP A 76 6.08 2.15 -9.83
C ASP A 76 6.05 0.93 -8.90
N GLY A 77 4.91 0.26 -8.76
CA GLY A 77 4.73 -0.96 -7.98
C GLY A 77 4.27 -0.71 -6.54
N THR A 78 3.64 0.44 -6.28
CA THR A 78 2.85 0.69 -5.07
C THR A 78 1.53 -0.06 -5.15
#